data_AF-A0A520G142-F1
#
_entry.id   AF-A0A520G142-F1
#
_cell.length_a   1.000
_cell.length_b   1.000
_cell.length_c   1.000
_cell.angle_alpha   90.00
_cell.angle_beta   90.00
_cell.angle_gamma   90.00
#
_symmetry.space_group_name_H-M   'P 1'
#
loop_
_entity.id
_entity.type
_entity.pdbx_description
1 polymer ?
#
loop_
_entity_poly.entity_id
_entity_poly.type
_entity_poly.pdbx_seq_one_letter_code
_entity_poly.pdbx_strand_id
1 'polypeptide(L)'
;MKERLTFARDDSDPMSMLMLELLGAIGQFERSLIKERQREGIAIAKTRGVYKGRKPVLDADAARTLREMAALGVPKVDIAQTLGISRASVYEYLKA
;
A
#
# COMPACT_ATOMS: atom_id res chain seq x y z
N MET A 1 27.47 -36.38 -25.94
CA MET A 1 26.69 -36.61 -24.70
C MET A 1 27.26 -35.88 -23.47
N LYS A 2 28.23 -34.98 -23.62
CA LYS A 2 28.60 -34.06 -22.53
C LYS A 2 27.55 -32.94 -22.50
N GLU A 3 27.07 -32.58 -21.31
CA GLU A 3 26.24 -31.39 -21.04
C GLU A 3 24.71 -31.49 -21.28
N ARG A 4 24.08 -32.64 -20.98
CA ARG A 4 22.62 -32.65 -20.76
C ARG A 4 22.30 -32.36 -19.30
N LEU A 5 22.42 -31.08 -18.89
CA LEU A 5 21.99 -30.63 -17.57
C LEU A 5 20.46 -30.69 -17.52
N THR A 6 19.94 -31.62 -16.73
CA THR A 6 18.50 -31.81 -16.54
C THR A 6 18.19 -31.30 -15.14
N PHE A 7 17.65 -30.09 -15.03
CA PHE A 7 17.28 -29.52 -13.73
C PHE A 7 15.94 -30.09 -13.30
N ALA A 8 15.98 -31.20 -12.56
CA ALA A 8 14.82 -31.75 -11.88
C ALA A 8 14.70 -31.13 -10.48
N ARG A 9 13.49 -31.11 -9.92
CA ARG A 9 13.27 -30.90 -8.48
C ARG A 9 13.67 -32.17 -7.72
N ASP A 10 14.93 -32.53 -7.85
CA ASP A 10 15.52 -33.68 -7.17
C ASP A 10 16.51 -33.12 -6.15
N ASP A 11 16.12 -33.19 -4.87
CA ASP A 11 16.89 -32.66 -3.74
C ASP A 11 18.16 -33.51 -3.46
N SER A 12 18.45 -34.51 -4.30
CA SER A 12 19.63 -35.39 -4.20
C SER A 12 20.84 -34.93 -5.02
N ASP A 13 20.69 -33.93 -5.91
CA ASP A 13 21.81 -33.36 -6.69
C ASP A 13 22.36 -32.08 -6.06
N PRO A 14 23.59 -32.11 -5.48
CA PRO A 14 24.21 -30.93 -4.87
C PRO A 14 24.39 -29.74 -5.83
N MET A 15 24.53 -29.98 -7.14
CA MET A 15 24.66 -28.90 -8.12
C MET A 15 23.33 -28.20 -8.36
N SER A 16 22.24 -28.95 -8.44
CA SER A 16 20.89 -28.40 -8.56
C SER A 16 20.49 -27.57 -7.32
N MET A 17 20.89 -28.02 -6.12
CA MET A 17 20.71 -27.25 -4.88
C MET A 17 21.48 -25.93 -4.89
N LEU A 18 22.78 -25.96 -5.22
CA LEU A 18 23.62 -24.76 -5.29
C LEU A 18 23.05 -23.73 -6.28
N MET A 19 22.63 -24.19 -7.46
CA MET A 19 22.06 -23.30 -8.48
C MET A 19 20.73 -22.68 -8.03
N LEU A 20 19.89 -23.44 -7.32
CA LEU A 20 18.65 -22.93 -6.74
C LEU A 20 18.93 -21.84 -5.69
N GLU A 21 19.89 -22.08 -4.80
CA GLU A 21 20.31 -21.10 -3.78
C GLU A 21 20.86 -19.83 -4.42
N LEU A 22 21.73 -19.97 -5.43
CA LEU A 22 22.29 -18.84 -6.16
C LEU A 22 21.20 -18.01 -6.84
N LEU A 23 20.26 -18.66 -7.54
CA LEU A 23 19.14 -17.97 -8.17
C LEU A 23 18.24 -17.26 -7.13
N GLY A 24 18.01 -17.90 -5.99
CA GLY A 24 17.31 -17.29 -4.86
C GLY A 24 18.02 -16.04 -4.34
N ALA A 25 19.35 -16.11 -4.16
CA ALA A 25 20.17 -14.99 -3.73
C ALA A 25 20.17 -13.84 -4.74
N ILE A 26 20.28 -14.13 -6.04
CA ILE A 26 20.18 -13.14 -7.12
C ILE A 26 18.81 -12.44 -7.08
N GLY A 27 17.72 -13.20 -6.95
CA GLY A 27 16.38 -12.62 -6.87
C GLY A 27 16.21 -11.67 -5.67
N GLN A 28 16.78 -12.01 -4.50
CA GLN A 28 16.77 -11.13 -3.34
C GLN A 28 17.62 -9.87 -3.57
N PHE A 29 18.79 -10.01 -4.19
CA PHE A 29 19.66 -8.90 -4.54
C PHE A 29 18.98 -7.92 -5.51
N GLU A 30 18.38 -8.41 -6.59
CA GLU A 30 17.65 -7.55 -7.54
C GLU A 30 16.47 -6.83 -6.86
N ARG A 31 15.73 -7.53 -5.99
CA ARG A 31 14.64 -6.95 -5.22
C ARG A 31 15.11 -5.82 -4.31
N SER A 32 16.31 -5.93 -3.72
CA SER A 32 16.87 -4.90 -2.86
C SER A 32 17.22 -3.64 -3.66
N LEU A 33 17.85 -3.79 -4.84
CA LEU A 33 18.18 -2.70 -5.75
C LEU A 33 16.94 -1.98 -6.31
N ILE A 34 15.87 -2.72 -6.61
CA ILE A 34 14.59 -2.12 -7.04
C ILE A 34 14.00 -1.25 -5.93
N LYS A 35 14.01 -1.75 -4.68
CA LYS A 35 13.49 -1.00 -3.53
C LYS A 35 14.31 0.24 -3.22
N GLU A 36 15.63 0.18 -3.42
CA GLU A 36 16.52 1.34 -3.24
C GLU A 36 16.17 2.46 -4.22
N ARG A 37 16.14 2.16 -5.52
CA ARG A 37 15.73 3.13 -6.55
C ARG A 37 14.31 3.67 -6.33
N GLN A 38 13.39 2.83 -5.89
CA GLN A 38 12.05 3.26 -5.53
C GLN A 38 12.07 4.28 -4.38
N ARG A 39 12.87 4.06 -3.33
CA ARG A 39 13.00 4.99 -2.21
C ARG A 39 13.56 6.33 -2.65
N GLU A 40 14.56 6.35 -3.51
CA GLU A 40 15.11 7.58 -4.10
C GLU A 40 14.04 8.34 -4.89
N GLY A 41 13.30 7.65 -5.76
CA GLY A 41 12.20 8.24 -6.51
C GLY A 41 11.10 8.81 -5.61
N ILE A 42 10.73 8.08 -4.54
CA ILE A 42 9.77 8.55 -3.53
C ILE A 42 10.30 9.80 -2.83
N ALA A 43 11.57 9.86 -2.47
CA ALA A 43 12.18 11.03 -1.82
C ALA A 43 12.08 12.27 -2.72
N ILE A 44 12.43 12.15 -4.00
CA ILE A 44 12.31 13.23 -4.99
C ILE A 44 10.84 13.64 -5.19
N ALA A 45 9.92 12.68 -5.24
CA ALA A 45 8.49 12.97 -5.35
C ALA A 45 7.94 13.68 -4.08
N LYS A 46 8.42 13.32 -2.89
CA LYS A 46 8.08 14.01 -1.64
C LYS A 46 8.58 15.46 -1.63
N THR A 47 9.81 15.74 -2.08
CA THR A 47 10.31 17.12 -2.16
C THR A 47 9.52 17.97 -3.15
N ARG A 48 9.01 17.35 -4.22
CA ARG A 48 8.08 17.99 -5.18
C ARG A 48 6.64 18.14 -4.65
N GLY A 49 6.31 17.56 -3.49
CA GLY A 49 4.97 17.67 -2.89
C GLY A 49 3.86 16.93 -3.63
N VAL A 50 4.17 15.93 -4.47
CA VAL A 50 3.13 15.24 -5.27
C VAL A 50 2.24 14.31 -4.42
N TYR A 51 2.75 13.84 -3.27
CA TYR A 51 1.99 13.01 -2.34
C TYR A 51 1.03 13.87 -1.51
N LYS A 52 -0.26 13.84 -1.85
CA LYS A 52 -1.33 14.54 -1.11
C LYS A 52 -2.12 13.63 -0.16
N GLY A 53 -1.58 12.45 0.13
CA GLY A 53 -2.26 11.43 0.93
C GLY A 53 -3.48 10.82 0.23
N ARG A 54 -4.32 10.13 1.01
CA ARG A 54 -5.58 9.59 0.53
C ARG A 54 -6.53 10.75 0.23
N LYS A 55 -7.21 10.71 -0.92
CA LYS A 55 -8.28 11.67 -1.22
C LYS A 55 -9.36 11.59 -0.13
N PRO A 56 -9.83 12.73 0.40
CA PRO A 56 -10.98 12.76 1.31
C PRO A 56 -12.16 11.98 0.73
N VAL A 57 -12.90 11.29 1.59
CA VAL A 57 -14.08 10.49 1.19
C VAL A 57 -15.25 11.40 0.85
N LEU A 58 -15.43 12.45 1.64
CA LEU A 58 -16.38 13.52 1.40
C LEU A 58 -15.69 14.71 0.72
N ASP A 59 -16.40 15.35 -0.21
CA ASP A 59 -16.05 16.66 -0.70
C ASP A 59 -16.28 17.75 0.37
N ALA A 60 -15.93 18.99 0.03
CA ALA A 60 -16.02 20.11 0.98
C ALA A 60 -17.46 20.43 1.41
N ASP A 61 -18.44 20.23 0.52
CA ASP A 61 -19.83 20.54 0.80
C ASP A 61 -20.46 19.46 1.68
N ALA A 62 -20.23 18.19 1.38
CA ALA A 62 -20.68 17.08 2.22
C ALA A 62 -20.00 17.09 3.60
N ALA A 63 -18.72 17.48 3.68
CA ALA A 63 -18.04 17.68 4.96
C ALA A 63 -18.63 18.85 5.77
N ARG A 64 -19.10 19.91 5.11
CA ARG A 64 -19.81 21.02 5.78
C ARG A 64 -21.17 20.55 6.29
N THR A 65 -21.97 19.87 5.46
CA THR A 65 -23.26 19.28 5.85
C THR A 65 -23.10 18.34 7.05
N LEU A 66 -22.04 17.52 7.08
CA LEU A 66 -21.72 16.66 8.22
C LEU A 66 -21.59 17.46 9.53
N ARG A 67 -20.84 18.57 9.51
CA ARG A 67 -20.63 19.43 10.68
C ARG A 67 -21.91 20.13 11.12
N GLU A 68 -22.73 20.58 10.16
CA GLU A 68 -24.02 21.20 10.43
C GLU A 68 -24.99 20.20 11.09
N MET A 69 -25.15 19.01 10.51
CA MET A 69 -25.96 17.92 11.11
C MET A 69 -25.45 17.58 12.52
N ALA A 70 -24.13 17.54 12.70
CA ALA A 70 -23.52 17.28 13.99
C ALA A 70 -23.81 18.39 15.03
N ALA A 71 -23.82 19.66 14.62
CA ALA A 71 -24.14 20.81 15.47
C ALA A 71 -25.63 20.88 15.84
N LEU A 72 -26.51 20.42 14.94
CA LEU A 72 -27.94 20.24 15.19
C LEU A 72 -28.27 19.06 16.13
N GLY A 73 -27.25 18.33 16.60
CA GLY A 73 -27.44 17.21 17.53
C GLY A 73 -27.87 15.91 16.86
N VAL A 74 -27.81 15.80 15.53
CA VAL A 74 -28.15 14.54 14.83
C VAL A 74 -27.20 13.42 15.30
N PRO A 75 -27.73 12.21 15.61
CA PRO A 75 -26.91 11.08 16.00
C PRO A 75 -25.85 10.75 14.95
N LYS A 76 -24.62 10.45 15.39
CA LYS A 76 -23.49 10.19 14.47
C LYS A 76 -23.68 8.95 13.60
N VAL A 77 -24.55 8.03 14.03
CA VAL A 77 -24.94 6.84 13.25
C VAL A 77 -25.76 7.26 12.03
N ASP A 78 -26.72 8.15 12.23
CA ASP A 78 -27.62 8.61 11.17
C ASP A 78 -26.84 9.45 10.16
N ILE A 79 -25.97 10.35 10.63
CA ILE A 79 -25.06 11.12 9.77
C ILE A 79 -24.19 10.19 8.91
N ALA A 80 -23.64 9.12 9.50
CA ALA A 80 -22.82 8.15 8.80
C ALA A 80 -23.62 7.44 7.69
N GLN A 81 -24.84 7.03 7.98
CA GLN A 81 -25.73 6.39 7.01
C GLN A 81 -26.15 7.35 5.89
N THR A 82 -26.58 8.57 6.24
CA THR A 82 -27.00 9.59 5.27
C THR A 82 -25.88 9.96 4.30
N LEU A 83 -24.64 10.07 4.79
CA LEU A 83 -23.48 10.45 3.97
C LEU A 83 -22.71 9.25 3.41
N GLY A 84 -23.17 8.01 3.65
CA GLY A 84 -22.55 6.80 3.12
C GLY A 84 -21.12 6.53 3.62
N ILE A 85 -20.78 7.00 4.82
CA ILE A 85 -19.43 6.83 5.41
C ILE A 85 -19.47 6.00 6.69
N SER A 86 -18.31 5.54 7.15
CA SER A 86 -18.23 4.82 8.42
C SER A 86 -18.45 5.77 9.61
N ARG A 87 -18.96 5.24 10.73
CA ARG A 87 -19.05 6.00 12.00
C ARG A 87 -17.68 6.55 12.43
N ALA A 88 -16.60 5.81 12.20
CA ALA A 88 -15.24 6.26 12.50
C ALA A 88 -14.87 7.50 11.65
N SER A 89 -15.22 7.49 10.36
CA SER A 89 -15.01 8.63 9.47
C SER A 89 -15.75 9.87 9.97
N VAL A 90 -16.98 9.74 10.49
CA VAL A 90 -17.71 10.88 11.08
C VAL A 90 -16.92 11.50 12.22
N TYR A 91 -16.37 10.68 13.14
CA TYR A 91 -15.54 11.22 14.23
C TYR A 91 -14.27 11.89 13.73
N GLU A 92 -13.58 11.33 12.73
CA GLU A 92 -12.38 11.94 12.15
C GLU A 92 -12.69 13.30 11.51
N TYR A 93 -13.83 13.43 10.80
CA TYR A 93 -14.27 14.71 10.24
C TYR A 93 -14.70 15.75 11.29
N LEU A 94 -15.01 15.32 12.53
CA LEU A 94 -15.39 16.21 13.64
C LEU A 94 -14.21 16.58 14.56
N LYS A 95 -13.10 15.83 14.51
CA LYS A 95 -11.85 16.17 15.23
C LYS A 95 -11.01 17.22 14.50
N ALA A 96 -11.12 17.25 13.18
CA ALA A 96 -10.40 18.18 12.29
C ALA A 96 -11.04 19.57 12.29
#